data_AF-A0A496RG61-F1
#
_entry.id   AF-A0A496RG61-F1
#
_cell.length_a   1.000
_cell.length_b   1.000
_cell.length_c   1.000
_cell.angle_alpha   90.00
_cell.angle_beta   90.00
_cell.angle_gamma   90.00
#
_symmetry.space_group_name_H-M   'P 1'
#
loop_
_entity.id
_entity.type
_entity.pdbx_description
1 polymer ?
#
loop_
_entity_poly.entity_id
_entity_poly.type
_entity_poly.pdbx_seq_one_letter_code
_entity_poly.pdbx_strand_id
1 'polypeptide(L)'
;MISSTVMFDYIYKQAEFDLARIVLAMLEVNCGARGIIMTVLGNNRSRVIELAKGLDNLKREEIDLDIYRNSVHVFNSMADSDRNIGITTAHLLYAVLEVKGRVRDLLVSYGITLNTVRKFLEKKDRDEEPSFDVAEKICVNLCTAEILGVRNNIITGRNAEIDEMIRILLRRSKNNPVLVGEPGVGKTAIVEGLAQRIVNGDVPGDLKNWRIYSLRLPDINPANRASFEQTIRSLLDELYDTDGILFIDEFHSIAAPQTAGGSGMGDLLKPDLANGHIRFIGATTLDEYRQYIEADSALERRLTPIFVKELSATDT
;
A
#
# COMPACT_ATOMS: atom_id res chain seq x y z
N MET A 1 1.33 -14.54 -4.71
CA MET A 1 2.72 -14.05 -4.72
C MET A 1 2.91 -13.37 -6.06
N ILE A 2 2.86 -12.03 -6.13
CA ILE A 2 3.27 -11.36 -7.37
C ILE A 2 4.74 -11.75 -7.52
N SER A 3 5.06 -12.54 -8.54
CA SER A 3 6.45 -12.96 -8.78
C SER A 3 7.32 -11.71 -8.75
N SER A 4 8.48 -11.77 -8.10
CA SER A 4 9.45 -10.66 -8.10
C SER A 4 9.70 -10.14 -9.52
N THR A 5 9.55 -11.01 -10.53
CA THR A 5 9.57 -10.70 -11.97
C THR A 5 8.49 -9.71 -12.44
N VAL A 6 7.24 -9.82 -11.97
CA VAL A 6 6.14 -8.92 -12.40
C VAL A 6 6.26 -7.55 -11.74
N MET A 7 6.70 -7.52 -10.48
CA MET A 7 7.00 -6.28 -9.77
C MET A 7 8.23 -5.58 -10.37
N PHE A 8 9.23 -6.36 -10.77
CA PHE A 8 10.38 -5.90 -11.54
C PHE A 8 9.95 -5.30 -12.89
N ASP A 9 9.09 -5.98 -13.65
CA ASP A 9 8.57 -5.46 -14.92
C ASP A 9 7.75 -4.16 -14.77
N TYR A 10 7.01 -4.01 -13.65
CA TYR A 10 6.28 -2.77 -13.35
C TYR A 10 7.22 -1.61 -13.04
N ILE A 11 8.18 -1.83 -12.14
CA ILE A 11 9.22 -0.85 -11.78
C ILE A 11 10.04 -0.48 -13.03
N TYR A 12 10.36 -1.47 -13.87
CA TYR A 12 11.13 -1.32 -15.09
C TYR A 12 10.37 -0.56 -16.19
N LYS A 13 9.08 -0.84 -16.40
CA LYS A 13 8.24 -0.14 -17.38
C LYS A 13 7.96 1.31 -16.99
N GLN A 14 7.87 1.63 -15.71
CA GLN A 14 7.62 3.00 -15.25
C GLN A 14 8.88 3.86 -15.19
N ALA A 15 10.06 3.27 -15.01
CA ALA A 15 11.26 4.04 -14.69
C ALA A 15 12.03 4.62 -15.89
N GLU A 16 11.72 4.27 -17.15
CA GLU A 16 12.44 4.75 -18.35
C GLU A 16 13.98 4.74 -18.20
N PHE A 17 14.55 3.75 -17.49
CA PHE A 17 15.99 3.67 -17.19
C PHE A 17 16.56 4.87 -16.39
N ASP A 18 15.78 5.44 -15.47
CA ASP A 18 16.24 6.44 -14.51
C ASP A 18 16.39 5.80 -13.11
N LEU A 19 17.61 5.77 -12.57
CA LEU A 19 17.89 5.19 -11.25
C LEU A 19 17.09 5.84 -10.13
N ALA A 20 16.86 7.16 -10.20
CA ALA A 20 16.10 7.86 -9.18
C ALA A 20 14.64 7.41 -9.21
N ARG A 21 14.07 7.21 -10.40
CA ARG A 21 12.72 6.67 -10.57
C ARG A 21 12.60 5.22 -10.12
N ILE A 22 13.62 4.39 -10.36
CA ILE A 22 13.65 3.01 -9.85
C ILE A 22 13.55 3.00 -8.32
N VAL A 23 14.34 3.83 -7.64
CA VAL A 23 14.33 3.90 -6.17
C VAL A 23 13.02 4.52 -5.65
N LEU A 24 12.48 5.55 -6.33
CA LEU A 24 11.16 6.09 -6.00
C LEU A 24 10.06 5.03 -6.14
N ALA A 25 10.07 4.25 -7.22
CA ALA A 25 9.13 3.16 -7.42
C ALA A 25 9.30 2.05 -6.36
N MET A 26 10.53 1.77 -5.92
CA MET A 26 10.76 0.88 -4.76
C MET A 26 10.17 1.44 -3.47
N LEU A 27 10.19 2.76 -3.27
CA LEU A 27 9.58 3.39 -2.09
C LEU A 27 8.05 3.37 -2.17
N GLU A 28 7.48 3.45 -3.37
CA GLU A 28 6.03 3.37 -3.61
C GLU A 28 5.47 1.96 -3.46
N VAL A 29 6.22 0.97 -3.94
CA VAL A 29 5.79 -0.43 -4.01
C VAL A 29 6.26 -1.17 -2.77
N ASN A 30 5.36 -1.93 -2.15
CA ASN A 30 5.71 -2.84 -1.06
C ASN A 30 6.69 -3.91 -1.52
N CYS A 31 7.95 -3.72 -1.16
CA CYS A 31 9.01 -4.61 -1.57
C CYS A 31 10.17 -4.54 -0.57
N GLY A 32 11.01 -5.58 -0.52
CA GLY A 32 12.11 -5.67 0.44
C GLY A 32 13.09 -4.48 0.41
N ALA A 33 13.32 -3.87 -0.76
CA ALA A 33 14.09 -2.63 -0.86
C ALA A 33 13.53 -1.49 0.00
N ARG A 34 12.20 -1.30 -0.02
CA ARG A 34 11.50 -0.31 0.80
C ARG A 34 11.78 -0.54 2.28
N GLY A 35 11.59 -1.78 2.75
CA GLY A 35 11.78 -2.15 4.16
C GLY A 35 13.20 -1.86 4.65
N ILE A 36 14.21 -2.14 3.81
CA ILE A 36 15.61 -1.83 4.11
C ILE A 36 15.81 -0.31 4.23
N ILE A 37 15.31 0.47 3.25
CA ILE A 37 15.42 1.93 3.27
C ILE A 37 14.75 2.51 4.52
N MET A 38 13.51 2.09 4.81
CA MET A 38 12.75 2.53 5.97
C MET A 38 13.48 2.24 7.29
N THR A 39 14.03 1.02 7.43
CA THR A 39 14.77 0.61 8.63
C THR A 39 16.03 1.46 8.83
N VAL A 40 16.80 1.70 7.77
CA VAL A 40 18.00 2.55 7.82
C VAL A 40 17.64 4.00 8.17
N LEU A 41 16.49 4.48 7.71
CA LEU A 41 15.98 5.81 8.03
C LEU A 41 15.38 5.90 9.45
N GLY A 42 15.32 4.78 10.19
CA GLY A 42 14.74 4.71 11.53
C GLY A 42 13.23 4.90 11.52
N ASN A 43 12.55 4.50 10.44
CA ASN A 43 11.12 4.70 10.21
C ASN A 43 10.67 6.18 10.35
N ASN A 44 11.60 7.12 10.15
CA ASN A 44 11.33 8.54 10.28
C ASN A 44 10.73 9.10 8.98
N ARG A 45 9.45 9.47 9.05
CA ARG A 45 8.68 10.01 7.92
C ARG A 45 9.34 11.22 7.26
N SER A 46 9.85 12.17 8.04
CA SER A 46 10.49 13.38 7.50
C SER A 46 11.71 13.03 6.65
N ARG A 47 12.54 12.09 7.11
CA ARG A 47 13.72 11.64 6.36
C ARG A 47 13.36 10.91 5.07
N VAL A 48 12.28 10.12 5.08
CA VAL A 48 11.76 9.44 3.88
C VAL A 48 11.28 10.46 2.85
N ILE A 49 10.54 11.49 3.30
CA ILE A 49 10.07 12.59 2.43
C ILE A 49 11.25 13.36 1.84
N GLU A 50 12.26 13.70 2.65
CA GLU A 50 13.45 14.42 2.19
C GLU A 50 14.26 13.60 1.19
N LEU A 51 14.41 12.29 1.42
CA LEU A 51 15.05 11.38 0.46
C LEU A 51 14.26 11.31 -0.85
N ALA A 52 12.93 11.14 -0.79
CA ALA A 52 12.08 11.08 -1.96
C ALA A 52 12.14 12.37 -2.79
N LYS A 53 12.05 13.54 -2.14
CA LYS A 53 12.25 14.84 -2.80
C LYS A 53 13.64 14.98 -3.42
N GLY A 54 14.67 14.50 -2.72
CA GLY A 54 16.03 14.46 -3.22
C GLY A 54 16.14 13.64 -4.51
N LEU A 55 15.55 12.44 -4.52
CA LEU A 55 15.50 11.57 -5.69
C LEU A 55 14.68 12.21 -6.82
N ASP A 56 13.56 12.86 -6.52
CA ASP A 56 12.71 13.53 -7.51
C ASP A 56 13.47 14.65 -8.24
N ASN A 57 14.31 15.39 -7.51
CA ASN A 57 15.16 16.44 -8.07
C ASN A 57 16.32 15.89 -8.92
N LEU A 58 16.65 14.60 -8.80
CA LEU A 58 17.71 13.93 -9.57
C LEU A 58 17.20 13.28 -10.88
N LYS A 59 15.90 13.41 -11.20
CA LYS A 59 15.32 12.92 -12.46
C LYS A 59 16.19 13.33 -13.66
N ARG A 60 16.43 12.38 -14.59
CA ARG A 60 17.27 12.48 -15.81
C ARG A 60 18.77 12.21 -15.65
N GLU A 61 19.23 11.53 -14.61
CA GLU A 61 20.53 10.82 -14.73
C GLU A 61 20.35 9.64 -15.68
N GLU A 62 20.73 9.82 -16.96
CA GLU A 62 20.77 8.73 -17.93
C GLU A 62 21.68 7.61 -17.42
N ILE A 63 21.14 6.40 -17.39
CA ILE A 63 21.93 5.20 -17.12
C ILE A 63 22.88 4.97 -18.29
N ASP A 64 24.17 4.81 -17.99
CA ASP A 64 25.08 4.13 -18.89
C ASP A 64 24.61 2.66 -19.03
N LEU A 65 24.09 2.33 -20.22
CA LEU A 65 23.56 1.01 -20.56
C LEU A 65 24.57 -0.11 -20.29
N ASP A 66 25.88 0.18 -20.32
CA ASP A 66 26.91 -0.81 -20.03
C ASP A 66 27.04 -1.09 -18.53
N ILE A 67 26.80 -0.09 -17.67
CA ILE A 67 26.76 -0.30 -16.21
C ILE A 67 25.50 -1.09 -15.82
N TYR A 68 24.37 -0.83 -16.48
CA TYR A 68 23.14 -1.61 -16.25
C TYR A 68 23.29 -3.05 -16.74
N ARG A 69 23.84 -3.28 -17.93
CA ARG A 69 24.14 -4.63 -18.42
C ARG A 69 25.13 -5.36 -17.53
N ASN A 70 26.15 -4.66 -17.03
CA ASN A 70 27.09 -5.23 -16.06
C ASN A 70 26.42 -5.53 -14.72
N SER A 71 25.46 -4.70 -14.27
CA SER A 71 24.66 -5.02 -13.09
C SER A 71 23.82 -6.27 -13.33
N VAL A 72 23.17 -6.43 -14.49
CA VAL A 72 22.47 -7.67 -14.93
C VAL A 72 23.40 -8.87 -14.99
N HIS A 73 24.66 -8.66 -15.35
CA HIS A 73 25.66 -9.72 -15.35
C HIS A 73 26.13 -10.10 -13.94
N VAL A 74 26.32 -9.12 -13.06
CA VAL A 74 26.57 -9.31 -11.62
C VAL A 74 25.37 -10.00 -10.97
N PHE A 75 24.14 -9.63 -11.34
CA PHE A 75 22.88 -10.22 -10.90
C PHE A 75 22.78 -11.71 -11.26
N ASN A 76 23.15 -12.09 -12.48
CA ASN A 76 23.22 -13.51 -12.87
C ASN A 76 24.32 -14.26 -12.11
N SER A 77 25.47 -13.63 -11.86
CA SER A 77 26.58 -14.26 -11.12
C SER A 77 26.32 -14.42 -9.61
N MET A 78 25.52 -13.53 -9.00
CA MET A 78 25.05 -13.65 -7.61
C MET A 78 23.94 -14.70 -7.49
N ALA A 79 23.03 -14.78 -8.45
CA ALA A 79 22.01 -15.84 -8.52
C ALA A 79 22.62 -17.25 -8.74
N ASP A 80 23.76 -17.34 -9.43
CA ASP A 80 24.49 -18.60 -9.63
C ASP A 80 25.28 -19.06 -8.39
N SER A 81 25.70 -18.14 -7.52
CA SER A 81 26.47 -18.47 -6.31
C SER A 81 25.58 -18.85 -5.11
N ASP A 82 24.37 -18.30 -5.02
CA ASP A 82 23.36 -18.69 -4.03
C ASP A 82 22.28 -19.58 -4.66
N ARG A 83 22.54 -20.90 -4.62
CA ARG A 83 21.60 -21.98 -4.99
C ARG A 83 20.12 -21.59 -4.72
N ASN A 84 19.36 -21.43 -5.80
CA ASN A 84 17.88 -21.39 -5.83
C ASN A 84 17.16 -20.18 -5.22
N ILE A 85 17.82 -19.05 -4.95
CA ILE A 85 17.14 -17.84 -4.46
C ILE A 85 16.85 -16.91 -5.64
N GLY A 86 15.56 -16.73 -5.97
CA GLY A 86 15.14 -15.82 -7.03
C GLY A 86 15.53 -14.36 -6.74
N ILE A 87 15.75 -13.58 -7.80
CA ILE A 87 16.08 -12.14 -7.70
C ILE A 87 14.95 -11.41 -6.97
N THR A 88 15.29 -10.59 -5.97
CA THR A 88 14.33 -9.76 -5.19
C THR A 88 14.59 -8.27 -5.37
N THR A 89 13.66 -7.40 -4.95
CA THR A 89 13.88 -5.94 -5.02
C THR A 89 15.03 -5.46 -4.14
N ALA A 90 15.36 -6.17 -3.06
CA ALA A 90 16.54 -5.89 -2.23
C ALA A 90 17.85 -6.06 -3.03
N HIS A 91 17.92 -7.05 -3.92
CA HIS A 91 19.03 -7.18 -4.87
C HIS A 91 19.05 -6.01 -5.84
N LEU A 92 17.89 -5.56 -6.33
CA LEU A 92 17.81 -4.39 -7.20
C LEU A 92 18.34 -3.11 -6.52
N LEU A 93 17.97 -2.87 -5.27
CA LEU A 93 18.51 -1.78 -4.46
C LEU A 93 20.03 -1.91 -4.28
N TYR A 94 20.52 -3.12 -4.06
CA TYR A 94 21.96 -3.38 -3.95
C TYR A 94 22.70 -2.95 -5.23
N ALA A 95 22.20 -3.29 -6.41
CA ALA A 95 22.86 -2.88 -7.66
C ALA A 95 22.76 -1.38 -7.94
N VAL A 96 21.66 -0.71 -7.57
CA VAL A 96 21.58 0.76 -7.65
C VAL A 96 22.75 1.40 -6.89
N LEU A 97 23.12 0.83 -5.73
CA LEU A 97 24.25 1.31 -4.93
C LEU A 97 25.64 0.95 -5.50
N GLU A 98 25.73 -0.01 -6.42
CA GLU A 98 26.98 -0.31 -7.14
C GLU A 98 27.26 0.71 -8.24
N VAL A 99 26.21 1.24 -8.88
CA VAL A 99 26.33 2.29 -9.88
C VAL A 99 26.82 3.59 -9.23
N LYS A 100 27.97 4.10 -9.69
CA LYS A 100 28.47 5.41 -9.26
C LYS A 100 27.60 6.50 -9.90
N GLY A 101 27.12 7.44 -9.10
CA GLY A 101 26.24 8.52 -9.56
C GLY A 101 25.58 9.26 -8.40
N ARG A 102 24.83 10.32 -8.69
CA ARG A 102 24.21 11.17 -7.65
C ARG A 102 23.16 10.41 -6.84
N VAL A 103 22.44 9.47 -7.47
CA VAL A 103 21.48 8.60 -6.77
C VAL A 103 22.15 7.79 -5.66
N ARG A 104 23.30 7.16 -5.96
CA ARG A 104 24.09 6.43 -4.95
C ARG A 104 24.58 7.37 -3.85
N ASP A 105 25.15 8.51 -4.22
CA ASP A 105 25.71 9.45 -3.24
C ASP A 105 24.63 9.96 -2.28
N LEU A 106 23.43 10.24 -2.80
CA LEU A 106 22.27 10.58 -1.99
C LEU A 106 21.87 9.44 -1.06
N LEU A 107 21.72 8.21 -1.56
CA LEU A 107 21.37 7.06 -0.71
C LEU A 107 22.40 6.86 0.42
N VAL A 108 23.68 6.95 0.09
CA VAL A 108 24.79 6.84 1.05
C VAL A 108 24.74 7.96 2.09
N SER A 109 24.39 9.20 1.71
CA SER A 109 24.26 10.30 2.67
C SER A 109 23.15 10.08 3.70
N TYR A 110 22.15 9.26 3.37
CA TYR A 110 21.10 8.82 4.29
C TYR A 110 21.45 7.56 5.09
N GLY A 111 22.64 6.98 4.88
CA GLY A 111 23.13 5.77 5.53
C GLY A 111 22.79 4.47 4.78
N ILE A 112 22.18 4.57 3.60
CA ILE A 112 21.80 3.43 2.77
C ILE A 112 23.02 3.06 1.92
N THR A 113 23.75 2.05 2.37
CA THR A 113 25.04 1.62 1.77
C THR A 113 24.99 0.16 1.32
N LEU A 114 25.94 -0.24 0.47
CA LEU A 114 26.08 -1.65 0.08
C LEU A 114 26.20 -2.57 1.29
N ASN A 115 26.91 -2.14 2.34
CA ASN A 115 27.09 -2.92 3.56
C ASN A 115 25.80 -3.04 4.37
N THR A 116 24.98 -1.99 4.44
CA THR A 116 23.68 -2.09 5.13
C THR A 116 22.76 -3.05 4.38
N VAL A 117 22.63 -2.92 3.06
CA VAL A 117 21.78 -3.81 2.26
C VAL A 117 22.28 -5.26 2.34
N ARG A 118 23.60 -5.49 2.27
CA ARG A 118 24.19 -6.83 2.40
C ARG A 118 23.85 -7.49 3.73
N LYS A 119 23.92 -6.77 4.85
CA LYS A 119 23.53 -7.30 6.16
C LYS A 119 22.07 -7.76 6.22
N PHE A 120 21.17 -7.08 5.50
CA PHE A 120 19.79 -7.52 5.38
C PHE A 120 19.64 -8.76 4.50
N LEU A 121 20.44 -8.89 3.44
CA LEU A 121 20.45 -10.08 2.58
C LEU A 121 21.10 -11.30 3.27
N GLU A 122 22.09 -11.08 4.14
CA GLU A 122 22.82 -12.14 4.86
C GLU A 122 22.09 -12.69 6.10
N LYS A 123 21.10 -11.96 6.65
CA LYS A 123 20.23 -12.47 7.73
C LYS A 123 19.39 -13.64 7.18
N LYS A 124 19.96 -14.84 7.29
CA LYS A 124 19.46 -16.13 6.77
C LYS A 124 18.45 -16.85 7.68
N ASP A 125 18.02 -16.24 8.79
CA ASP A 125 17.00 -16.84 9.66
C ASP A 125 15.61 -16.55 9.13
N ARG A 126 15.00 -17.60 8.56
CA ARG A 126 13.72 -17.64 7.85
C ARG A 126 12.48 -17.38 8.73
N ASP A 127 12.65 -16.85 9.93
CA ASP A 127 11.56 -16.50 10.84
C ASP A 127 11.56 -15.00 11.24
N GLU A 128 12.59 -14.25 10.83
CA GLU A 128 12.70 -12.81 11.10
C GLU A 128 13.21 -12.06 9.86
N GLU A 129 12.48 -12.15 8.74
CA GLU A 129 12.30 -10.91 7.98
C GLU A 129 11.79 -9.90 9.01
N PRO A 130 12.41 -8.71 9.17
CA PRO A 130 11.89 -7.73 10.11
C PRO A 130 10.40 -7.58 9.80
N SER A 131 9.56 -7.80 10.81
CA SER A 131 8.12 -8.09 10.74
C SER A 131 7.28 -6.91 10.21
N PHE A 132 7.64 -6.39 9.04
CA PHE A 132 7.02 -5.25 8.40
C PHE A 132 5.94 -5.68 7.40
N ASP A 133 5.76 -6.99 7.15
CA ASP A 133 5.20 -7.42 5.87
C ASP A 133 4.15 -8.54 5.95
N VAL A 134 3.15 -8.39 6.83
CA VAL A 134 1.91 -9.19 6.74
C VAL A 134 0.77 -8.35 6.17
N ALA A 135 0.56 -7.14 6.72
CA ALA A 135 -0.36 -6.18 6.12
C ALA A 135 0.06 -5.81 4.69
N GLU A 136 1.36 -5.70 4.45
CA GLU A 136 1.94 -5.22 3.20
C GLU A 136 1.87 -6.23 2.03
N LYS A 137 1.69 -7.53 2.30
CA LYS A 137 1.47 -8.59 1.30
C LYS A 137 0.07 -8.61 0.70
N ILE A 138 -0.92 -8.12 1.46
CA ILE A 138 -2.34 -8.17 1.09
C ILE A 138 -2.98 -6.79 1.06
N CYS A 139 -2.30 -5.74 1.51
CA CYS A 139 -2.77 -4.36 1.46
C CYS A 139 -1.75 -3.43 0.80
N VAL A 140 -2.26 -2.32 0.28
CA VAL A 140 -1.46 -1.19 -0.21
C VAL A 140 -1.74 0.02 0.67
N ASN A 141 -0.70 0.60 1.25
CA ASN A 141 -0.81 1.85 2.01
C ASN A 141 -1.00 3.03 1.04
N LEU A 142 -2.22 3.57 0.99
CA LEU A 142 -2.61 4.67 0.11
C LEU A 142 -1.94 6.00 0.46
N CYS A 143 -1.46 6.17 1.69
CA CYS A 143 -0.71 7.36 2.09
C CYS A 143 0.73 7.37 1.51
N THR A 144 1.25 6.23 1.07
CA THR A 144 2.66 6.09 0.63
C THR A 144 3.00 7.05 -0.51
N ALA A 145 2.21 7.02 -1.59
CA ALA A 145 2.50 7.81 -2.78
C ALA A 145 2.43 9.33 -2.53
N GLU A 146 1.57 9.73 -1.59
CA GLU A 146 1.45 11.13 -1.15
C GLU A 146 2.59 11.55 -0.23
N ILE A 147 3.02 10.68 0.70
CA ILE A 147 4.21 10.93 1.52
C ILE A 147 5.43 11.13 0.63
N LEU A 148 5.57 10.34 -0.43
CA LEU A 148 6.72 10.43 -1.32
C LEU A 148 6.63 11.63 -2.29
N GLY A 149 5.48 12.30 -2.36
CA GLY A 149 5.27 13.46 -3.25
C GLY A 149 5.31 13.12 -4.74
N VAL A 150 5.10 11.85 -5.09
CA VAL A 150 5.20 11.37 -6.49
C VAL A 150 3.84 11.41 -7.19
N ARG A 151 2.74 11.50 -6.44
CA ARG A 151 1.40 11.75 -6.98
C ARG A 151 1.16 13.25 -7.12
N ASN A 152 0.85 13.68 -8.34
CA ASN A 152 0.54 15.07 -8.69
C ASN A 152 -0.96 15.31 -8.98
N ASN A 153 -1.81 14.30 -8.80
CA ASN A 153 -3.24 14.42 -9.10
C ASN A 153 -4.00 14.88 -7.84
N ILE A 154 -4.29 16.18 -7.80
CA ILE A 154 -5.20 16.76 -6.79
C ILE A 154 -6.60 16.26 -7.09
N ILE A 155 -7.25 15.66 -6.10
CA ILE A 155 -8.63 15.18 -6.25
C ILE A 155 -9.58 16.36 -6.06
N THR A 156 -10.09 16.89 -7.17
CA THR A 156 -11.05 18.00 -7.21
C THR A 156 -12.50 17.48 -7.17
N GLY A 157 -13.44 18.33 -6.75
CA GLY A 157 -14.89 18.03 -6.80
C GLY A 157 -15.41 17.03 -5.77
N ARG A 158 -14.58 16.48 -4.87
CA ARG A 158 -14.97 15.45 -3.88
C ARG A 158 -14.84 15.85 -2.40
N ASN A 159 -14.72 17.15 -2.13
CA ASN A 159 -14.48 17.65 -0.77
C ASN A 159 -15.62 17.32 0.20
N ALA A 160 -16.87 17.40 -0.26
CA ALA A 160 -18.03 17.14 0.59
C ALA A 160 -18.07 15.69 1.09
N GLU A 161 -17.79 14.72 0.21
CA GLU A 161 -17.71 13.31 0.56
C GLU A 161 -16.52 13.02 1.48
N ILE A 162 -15.36 13.65 1.23
CA ILE A 162 -14.18 13.49 2.09
C ILE A 162 -14.43 14.09 3.49
N ASP A 163 -15.06 15.26 3.59
CA ASP A 163 -15.43 15.90 4.85
C ASP A 163 -16.45 15.06 5.65
N GLU A 164 -17.44 14.48 4.97
CA GLU A 164 -18.40 13.55 5.59
C GLU A 164 -17.68 12.31 6.13
N MET A 165 -16.76 11.74 5.33
CA MET A 165 -15.98 10.57 5.71
C MET A 165 -15.11 10.83 6.95
N ILE A 166 -14.42 11.98 6.99
CA ILE A 166 -13.67 12.45 8.17
C ILE A 166 -14.57 12.54 9.40
N ARG A 167 -15.79 13.07 9.23
CA ARG A 167 -16.76 13.24 10.33
C ARG A 167 -17.36 11.91 10.81
N ILE A 168 -17.41 10.87 9.97
CA ILE A 168 -17.92 9.54 10.30
C ILE A 168 -16.86 8.68 10.99
N LEU A 169 -15.63 8.67 10.46
CA LEU A 169 -14.43 8.46 11.29
C LEU A 169 -14.50 9.47 12.46
N LEU A 170 -13.67 9.54 13.49
CA LEU A 170 -13.95 10.42 14.67
C LEU A 170 -15.25 10.16 15.50
N ARG A 171 -16.37 9.64 14.96
CA ARG A 171 -17.55 9.27 15.78
C ARG A 171 -17.21 8.14 16.75
N ARG A 172 -17.96 8.11 17.86
CA ARG A 172 -17.91 7.01 18.85
C ARG A 172 -18.68 5.76 18.41
N SER A 173 -19.73 5.94 17.61
CA SER A 173 -20.58 4.85 17.10
C SER A 173 -20.93 5.11 15.63
N LYS A 174 -21.31 4.04 14.91
CA LYS A 174 -21.52 4.06 13.44
C LYS A 174 -20.39 4.79 12.70
N ASN A 175 -19.16 4.43 13.05
CA ASN A 175 -17.97 5.21 12.76
C ASN A 175 -17.14 4.66 11.59
N ASN A 176 -17.75 3.78 10.80
CA ASN A 176 -17.18 3.21 9.58
C ASN A 176 -18.01 3.71 8.38
N PRO A 177 -17.45 4.60 7.54
CA PRO A 177 -18.15 5.10 6.37
C PRO A 177 -18.21 4.05 5.26
N VAL A 178 -19.33 4.03 4.53
CA VAL A 178 -19.49 3.20 3.32
C VAL A 178 -19.86 4.10 2.15
N LEU A 179 -18.99 4.18 1.15
CA LEU A 179 -19.23 4.90 -0.09
C LEU A 179 -20.19 4.07 -0.96
N VAL A 180 -21.38 4.59 -1.20
CA VAL A 180 -22.45 3.92 -1.96
C VAL A 180 -22.73 4.72 -3.22
N GLY A 181 -22.52 4.12 -4.38
CA GLY A 181 -22.79 4.77 -5.67
C GLY A 181 -22.51 3.84 -6.85
N GLU A 182 -22.87 4.27 -8.05
CA GLU A 182 -22.69 3.47 -9.26
C GLU A 182 -21.20 3.10 -9.51
N PRO A 183 -20.90 2.04 -10.27
CA PRO A 183 -19.55 1.76 -10.74
C PRO A 183 -18.97 2.96 -11.50
N GLY A 184 -17.68 3.25 -11.33
CA GLY A 184 -17.00 4.31 -12.09
C GLY A 184 -17.16 5.75 -11.56
N VAL A 185 -18.00 6.01 -10.56
CA VAL A 185 -18.16 7.36 -9.97
C VAL A 185 -16.94 7.87 -9.19
N GLY A 186 -15.86 7.08 -9.08
CA GLY A 186 -14.63 7.48 -8.39
C GLY A 186 -14.66 7.28 -6.87
N LYS A 187 -15.32 6.23 -6.38
CA LYS A 187 -15.32 5.87 -4.94
C LYS A 187 -13.90 5.69 -4.39
N THR A 188 -13.04 4.97 -5.11
CA THR A 188 -11.62 4.78 -4.76
C THR A 188 -10.87 6.11 -4.72
N ALA A 189 -11.13 7.01 -5.67
CA ALA A 189 -10.52 8.34 -5.68
C ALA A 189 -10.91 9.17 -4.44
N ILE A 190 -12.14 9.08 -3.96
CA ILE A 190 -12.55 9.77 -2.71
C ILE A 190 -11.67 9.31 -1.53
N VAL A 191 -11.39 8.01 -1.42
CA VAL A 191 -10.54 7.45 -0.35
C VAL A 191 -9.08 7.88 -0.51
N GLU A 192 -8.57 7.91 -1.74
CA GLU A 192 -7.24 8.45 -2.02
C GLU A 192 -7.13 9.93 -1.65
N GLY A 193 -8.21 10.71 -1.83
CA GLY A 193 -8.28 12.12 -1.46
C GLY A 193 -8.27 12.32 0.06
N LEU A 194 -8.85 11.38 0.81
CA LEU A 194 -8.66 11.35 2.26
C LEU A 194 -7.21 11.03 2.64
N ALA A 195 -6.58 10.07 1.97
CA ALA A 195 -5.17 9.76 2.21
C ALA A 195 -4.27 11.00 1.99
N GLN A 196 -4.53 11.76 0.91
CA GLN A 196 -3.90 13.06 0.64
C GLN A 196 -4.04 14.03 1.80
N ARG A 197 -5.27 14.25 2.28
CA ARG A 197 -5.52 15.20 3.38
C ARG A 197 -4.88 14.76 4.69
N ILE A 198 -4.88 13.47 5.01
CA ILE A 198 -4.18 12.96 6.19
C ILE A 198 -2.68 13.24 6.08
N VAL A 199 -2.09 12.98 4.91
CA VAL A 199 -0.67 13.20 4.68
C VAL A 199 -0.30 14.68 4.78
N ASN A 200 -1.11 15.56 4.21
CA ASN A 200 -0.90 17.02 4.24
C ASN A 200 -1.23 17.63 5.61
N GLY A 201 -1.89 16.89 6.50
CA GLY A 201 -2.33 17.40 7.80
C GLY A 201 -3.61 18.23 7.74
N ASP A 202 -4.34 18.18 6.61
CA ASP A 202 -5.62 18.84 6.34
C ASP A 202 -6.82 18.05 6.94
N VAL A 203 -6.59 17.50 8.13
CA VAL A 203 -7.56 16.73 8.92
C VAL A 203 -7.47 17.15 10.40
N PRO A 204 -8.53 16.92 11.20
CA PRO A 204 -8.48 17.12 12.65
C PRO A 204 -7.32 16.36 13.30
N GLY A 205 -6.81 16.88 14.43
CA GLY A 205 -5.63 16.35 15.12
C GLY A 205 -5.67 14.84 15.35
N ASP A 206 -6.84 14.32 15.72
CA ASP A 206 -7.08 12.91 15.99
C ASP A 206 -6.85 11.99 14.78
N LEU A 207 -6.88 12.51 13.55
CA LEU A 207 -6.65 11.72 12.30
C LEU A 207 -5.28 11.97 11.67
N LYS A 208 -4.46 12.91 12.16
CA LYS A 208 -3.22 13.33 11.47
C LYS A 208 -2.18 12.22 11.31
N ASN A 209 -2.19 11.26 12.22
CA ASN A 209 -1.24 10.14 12.22
C ASN A 209 -1.82 8.86 11.61
N TRP A 210 -3.09 8.91 11.20
CA TRP A 210 -3.77 7.72 10.72
C TRP A 210 -3.23 7.32 9.35
N ARG A 211 -3.38 6.04 8.99
CA ARG A 211 -2.95 5.52 7.68
C ARG A 211 -4.08 4.74 7.04
N ILE A 212 -4.18 4.81 5.72
CA ILE A 212 -5.20 4.06 4.97
C ILE A 212 -4.53 2.90 4.24
N TYR A 213 -5.00 1.69 4.51
CA TYR A 213 -4.54 0.45 3.91
C TYR A 213 -5.63 -0.12 3.03
N SER A 214 -5.45 -0.09 1.71
CA SER A 214 -6.36 -0.71 0.75
C SER A 214 -6.13 -2.21 0.72
N LEU A 215 -7.12 -2.99 1.11
CA LEU A 215 -7.11 -4.44 0.95
C LEU A 215 -7.11 -4.78 -0.55
N ARG A 216 -6.15 -5.59 -0.97
CA ARG A 216 -6.10 -6.22 -2.30
C ARG A 216 -6.28 -7.70 -2.09
N LEU A 217 -7.44 -8.23 -2.48
CA LEU A 217 -7.70 -9.66 -2.43
C LEU A 217 -6.82 -10.34 -3.49
N PRO A 218 -5.81 -11.15 -3.11
CA PRO A 218 -5.12 -11.97 -4.10
C PRO A 218 -6.01 -13.16 -4.49
N ASP A 219 -5.81 -13.72 -5.69
CA ASP A 219 -6.38 -15.02 -6.04
C ASP A 219 -5.89 -16.07 -5.02
N ILE A 220 -6.80 -16.56 -4.17
CA ILE A 220 -6.47 -17.51 -3.12
C ILE A 220 -6.40 -18.90 -3.72
N ASN A 221 -5.20 -19.46 -3.80
CA ASN A 221 -5.05 -20.89 -4.08
C ASN A 221 -5.60 -21.69 -2.87
N PRO A 222 -6.53 -22.64 -3.08
CA PRO A 222 -7.07 -23.48 -2.01
C PRO A 222 -6.01 -24.17 -1.13
N ALA A 223 -4.85 -24.49 -1.71
CA ALA A 223 -3.73 -25.11 -1.00
C ALA A 223 -3.12 -24.22 0.11
N ASN A 224 -3.29 -22.90 0.05
CA ASN A 224 -2.67 -21.94 0.96
C ASN A 224 -3.68 -21.23 1.89
N ARG A 225 -4.91 -21.75 2.01
CA ARG A 225 -6.00 -21.10 2.78
C ARG A 225 -5.64 -20.84 4.25
N ALA A 226 -4.99 -21.79 4.92
CA ALA A 226 -4.61 -21.64 6.33
C ALA A 226 -3.54 -20.55 6.54
N SER A 227 -2.53 -20.49 5.66
CA SER A 227 -1.52 -19.43 5.68
C SER A 227 -2.13 -18.06 5.39
N PHE A 228 -3.12 -18.03 4.48
CA PHE A 228 -3.85 -16.81 4.15
C PHE A 228 -4.70 -16.30 5.32
N GLU A 229 -5.41 -17.18 6.02
CA GLU A 229 -6.18 -16.83 7.22
C GLU A 229 -5.27 -16.26 8.32
N GLN A 230 -4.11 -16.89 8.56
CA GLN A 230 -3.12 -16.37 9.50
C GLN A 230 -2.62 -14.98 9.09
N THR A 231 -2.41 -14.76 7.79
CA THR A 231 -1.99 -13.46 7.23
C THR A 231 -3.04 -12.38 7.53
N ILE A 232 -4.32 -12.66 7.29
CA ILE A 232 -5.39 -11.71 7.59
C ILE A 232 -5.48 -11.40 9.07
N ARG A 233 -5.37 -12.40 9.95
CA ARG A 233 -5.41 -12.15 11.39
C ARG A 233 -4.28 -11.23 11.84
N SER A 234 -3.05 -11.49 11.40
CA SER A 234 -1.93 -10.62 11.71
C SER A 234 -2.07 -9.20 11.12
N LEU A 235 -2.68 -9.05 9.92
CA LEU A 235 -3.04 -7.72 9.40
C LEU A 235 -4.03 -7.01 10.34
N LEU A 236 -5.07 -7.70 10.79
CA LEU A 236 -6.09 -7.11 11.66
C LEU A 236 -5.50 -6.70 13.01
N ASP A 237 -4.63 -7.54 13.58
CA ASP A 237 -3.88 -7.23 14.81
C ASP A 237 -2.97 -6.00 14.61
N GLU A 238 -2.26 -5.93 13.48
CA GLU A 238 -1.41 -4.78 13.15
C GLU A 238 -2.24 -3.49 12.98
N LEU A 239 -3.41 -3.57 12.33
CA LEU A 239 -4.33 -2.44 12.19
C LEU A 239 -5.02 -2.03 13.49
N TYR A 240 -5.06 -2.91 14.47
CA TYR A 240 -5.56 -2.60 15.81
C TYR A 240 -4.53 -1.82 16.61
N ASP A 241 -3.26 -2.23 16.52
CA ASP A 241 -2.15 -1.59 17.24
C ASP A 241 -1.68 -0.28 16.59
N THR A 242 -1.88 -0.16 15.28
CA THR A 242 -1.60 1.06 14.52
C THR A 242 -2.88 1.87 14.37
N ASP A 243 -2.81 3.20 14.34
CA ASP A 243 -3.95 4.07 13.99
C ASP A 243 -4.34 3.88 12.50
N GLY A 244 -4.78 2.68 12.14
CA GLY A 244 -4.99 2.21 10.77
C GLY A 244 -6.46 2.23 10.37
N ILE A 245 -6.70 2.60 9.11
CA ILE A 245 -7.99 2.47 8.43
C ILE A 245 -7.85 1.41 7.35
N LEU A 246 -8.67 0.37 7.41
CA LEU A 246 -8.78 -0.60 6.32
C LEU A 246 -9.74 -0.08 5.25
N PHE A 247 -9.29 0.05 4.01
CA PHE A 247 -10.16 0.31 2.87
C PHE A 247 -10.48 -1.00 2.14
N ILE A 248 -11.76 -1.26 1.94
CA ILE A 248 -12.25 -2.46 1.28
C ILE A 248 -13.11 -2.01 0.09
N ASP A 249 -12.54 -2.15 -1.10
CA ASP A 249 -13.31 -2.03 -2.33
C ASP A 249 -14.20 -3.27 -2.50
N GLU A 250 -15.33 -3.13 -3.18
CA GLU A 250 -16.33 -4.21 -3.30
C GLU A 250 -16.74 -4.80 -1.94
N PHE A 251 -16.99 -3.93 -0.96
CA PHE A 251 -17.26 -4.29 0.43
C PHE A 251 -18.43 -5.28 0.60
N HIS A 252 -19.39 -5.28 -0.33
CA HIS A 252 -20.48 -6.23 -0.36
C HIS A 252 -20.00 -7.70 -0.38
N SER A 253 -18.82 -7.97 -0.95
CA SER A 253 -18.25 -9.31 -1.04
C SER A 253 -17.97 -9.95 0.33
N ILE A 254 -17.77 -9.13 1.37
CA ILE A 254 -17.60 -9.57 2.77
C ILE A 254 -18.95 -9.91 3.41
N ALA A 255 -20.01 -9.22 3.01
CA ALA A 255 -21.35 -9.41 3.55
C ALA A 255 -22.13 -10.52 2.80
N ALA A 256 -21.78 -10.76 1.53
CA ALA A 256 -22.44 -11.72 0.66
C ALA A 256 -22.24 -13.19 1.14
N PRO A 257 -23.26 -14.07 0.99
CA PRO A 257 -23.14 -15.49 1.31
C PRO A 257 -22.09 -16.20 0.42
N GLN A 258 -21.40 -17.21 0.95
CA GLN A 258 -20.39 -17.99 0.22
C GLN A 258 -20.89 -18.60 -1.11
N THR A 259 -22.19 -18.86 -1.26
CA THR A 259 -22.78 -19.44 -2.46
C THR A 259 -22.97 -18.44 -3.61
N ALA A 260 -22.88 -17.14 -3.34
CA ALA A 260 -23.05 -16.07 -4.34
C ALA A 260 -21.73 -15.68 -5.04
N GLY A 261 -20.74 -16.57 -5.05
CA GLY A 261 -19.38 -16.24 -5.53
C GLY A 261 -18.54 -15.47 -4.50
N GLY A 262 -19.03 -15.32 -3.26
CA GLY A 262 -18.26 -14.75 -2.17
C GLY A 262 -17.00 -15.57 -1.93
N SER A 263 -15.84 -14.94 -2.06
CA SER A 263 -14.61 -15.50 -1.51
C SER A 263 -14.89 -15.83 -0.03
N GLY A 264 -14.44 -16.98 0.48
CA GLY A 264 -14.65 -17.40 1.89
C GLY A 264 -14.00 -16.48 2.95
N MET A 265 -13.76 -15.23 2.57
CA MET A 265 -13.20 -14.07 3.25
C MET A 265 -14.20 -13.40 4.18
N GLY A 266 -15.49 -13.38 3.80
CA GLY A 266 -16.55 -12.79 4.61
C GLY A 266 -16.56 -13.36 6.02
N ASP A 267 -16.45 -14.67 6.15
CA ASP A 267 -16.39 -15.36 7.44
C ASP A 267 -15.16 -15.01 8.29
N LEU A 268 -14.06 -14.62 7.64
CA LEU A 268 -12.81 -14.26 8.32
C LEU A 268 -12.83 -12.81 8.81
N LEU A 269 -13.31 -11.87 7.99
CA LEU A 269 -13.24 -10.43 8.29
C LEU A 269 -14.45 -9.91 9.07
N LYS A 270 -15.64 -10.49 8.85
CA LYS A 270 -16.89 -9.99 9.41
C LYS A 270 -16.93 -9.97 10.94
N PRO A 271 -16.39 -10.95 11.69
CA PRO A 271 -16.34 -10.88 13.14
C PRO A 271 -15.62 -9.61 13.62
N ASP A 272 -14.43 -9.33 13.09
CA ASP A 272 -13.61 -8.19 13.50
C ASP A 272 -14.23 -6.85 13.11
N LEU A 273 -14.80 -6.77 11.89
CA LEU A 273 -15.52 -5.60 11.41
C LEU A 273 -16.78 -5.30 12.24
N ALA A 274 -17.53 -6.34 12.65
CA ALA A 274 -18.75 -6.19 13.44
C ALA A 274 -18.48 -5.89 14.93
N ASN A 275 -17.39 -6.43 15.46
CA ASN A 275 -16.95 -6.21 16.84
C ASN A 275 -16.42 -4.78 17.04
N GLY A 276 -15.91 -4.14 15.98
CA GLY A 276 -15.51 -2.73 15.99
C GLY A 276 -14.12 -2.51 16.57
N HIS A 277 -13.25 -3.51 16.48
CA HIS A 277 -11.84 -3.42 16.86
C HIS A 277 -11.06 -2.53 15.89
N ILE A 278 -11.43 -2.57 14.61
CA ILE A 278 -10.75 -1.81 13.56
C ILE A 278 -11.67 -0.74 12.97
N ARG A 279 -11.06 0.34 12.47
CA ARG A 279 -11.75 1.31 11.61
C ARG A 279 -11.58 0.92 10.16
N PHE A 280 -12.66 1.07 9.40
CA PHE A 280 -12.62 0.75 7.97
C PHE A 280 -13.52 1.68 7.14
N ILE A 281 -13.21 1.75 5.85
CA ILE A 281 -13.98 2.41 4.82
C ILE A 281 -14.41 1.33 3.81
N GLY A 282 -15.70 1.21 3.55
CA GLY A 282 -16.23 0.33 2.50
C GLY A 282 -16.57 1.10 1.23
N ALA A 283 -16.46 0.47 0.07
CA ALA A 283 -17.06 0.96 -1.18
C ALA A 283 -17.91 -0.13 -1.84
N THR A 284 -19.09 0.25 -2.34
CA THR A 284 -20.04 -0.69 -2.94
C THR A 284 -21.01 0.02 -3.90
N THR A 285 -21.77 -0.75 -4.69
CA THR A 285 -22.90 -0.21 -5.45
C THR A 285 -24.16 -0.09 -4.59
N LEU A 286 -25.15 0.68 -5.07
CA LEU A 286 -26.42 0.89 -4.36
C LEU A 286 -27.21 -0.42 -4.20
N ASP A 287 -27.27 -1.22 -5.25
CA ASP A 287 -28.02 -2.48 -5.25
C ASP A 287 -27.39 -3.49 -4.28
N GLU A 288 -26.07 -3.62 -4.31
CA GLU A 288 -25.33 -4.48 -3.39
C GLU A 288 -25.43 -4.03 -1.94
N TYR A 289 -25.44 -2.70 -1.70
CA TYR A 289 -25.61 -2.15 -0.36
C TYR A 289 -26.96 -2.56 0.24
N ARG A 290 -28.05 -2.40 -0.52
CA ARG A 290 -29.39 -2.82 -0.10
C ARG A 290 -29.49 -4.33 0.10
N GLN A 291 -28.94 -5.09 -0.83
CA GLN A 291 -29.08 -6.54 -0.85
C GLN A 291 -28.27 -7.23 0.26
N TYR A 292 -27.03 -6.80 0.51
CA TYR A 292 -26.11 -7.54 1.36
C TYR A 292 -25.72 -6.81 2.64
N ILE A 293 -25.75 -5.47 2.66
CA ILE A 293 -25.24 -4.69 3.81
C ILE A 293 -26.39 -4.21 4.70
N GLU A 294 -27.45 -3.61 4.15
CA GLU A 294 -28.63 -3.19 4.93
C GLU A 294 -29.36 -4.38 5.56
N ALA A 295 -29.33 -5.55 4.89
CA ALA A 295 -29.91 -6.77 5.42
C ALA A 295 -29.11 -7.36 6.60
N ASP A 296 -27.85 -6.95 6.79
CA ASP A 296 -26.97 -7.50 7.82
C ASP A 296 -26.95 -6.64 9.09
N SER A 297 -27.72 -7.06 10.09
CA SER A 297 -27.82 -6.36 11.38
C SER A 297 -26.49 -6.20 12.15
N ALA A 298 -25.51 -7.08 11.93
CA ALA A 298 -24.23 -7.02 12.65
C ALA A 298 -23.31 -5.95 12.07
N LEU A 299 -23.35 -5.77 10.74
CA LEU A 299 -22.60 -4.73 10.03
C LEU A 299 -23.33 -3.39 10.03
N GLU A 300 -24.64 -3.34 9.78
CA GLU A 300 -25.44 -2.09 9.69
C GLU A 300 -25.24 -1.19 10.92
N ARG A 301 -25.19 -1.77 12.12
CA ARG A 301 -24.99 -1.03 13.38
C ARG A 301 -23.63 -0.34 13.51
N ARG A 302 -22.68 -0.62 12.61
CA ARG A 302 -21.32 -0.04 12.59
C ARG A 302 -21.11 0.94 11.45
N LEU A 303 -21.99 0.93 10.46
CA LEU A 303 -21.80 1.60 9.19
C LEU A 303 -22.60 2.91 9.13
N THR A 304 -22.06 3.89 8.41
CA THR A 304 -22.81 5.07 7.95
C THR A 304 -22.63 5.19 6.43
N PRO A 305 -23.72 5.16 5.63
CA PRO A 305 -23.61 5.32 4.18
C PRO A 305 -23.30 6.78 3.80
N ILE A 306 -22.45 6.95 2.79
CA ILE A 306 -22.18 8.20 2.09
C ILE A 306 -22.55 7.96 0.62
N PHE A 307 -23.60 8.62 0.15
CA PHE A 307 -24.05 8.47 -1.23
C PHE A 307 -23.19 9.30 -2.17
N VAL A 308 -22.53 8.62 -3.11
CA VAL A 308 -21.64 9.23 -4.10
C VAL A 308 -22.37 9.29 -5.43
N LYS A 309 -22.50 10.51 -5.97
CA LYS A 309 -23.09 10.76 -7.29
C LYS A 309 -22.01 10.97 -8.35
N GLU A 310 -22.37 10.81 -9.61
CA GLU A 310 -21.53 11.26 -10.72
C GLU A 310 -21.24 12.77 -10.61
N LEU A 311 -20.00 13.16 -10.93
CA LEU A 311 -19.63 14.57 -11.04
C LEU A 311 -20.37 15.16 -12.23
N SER A 312 -20.99 16.32 -12.05
CA SER A 312 -21.56 17.06 -13.17
C SER A 312 -20.47 17.80 -13.94
N ALA A 313 -20.73 18.20 -15.19
CA ALA A 313 -19.77 18.97 -16.01
C ALA A 313 -19.34 20.32 -15.37
N THR A 314 -20.05 20.79 -14.34
CA THR A 314 -19.72 21.98 -13.56
C THR A 314 -18.82 21.71 -12.35
N ASP A 315 -18.56 20.44 -12.01
CA ASP A 315 -17.79 20.03 -10.81
C ASP A 315 -16.33 19.60 -11.13
N THR A 316 -15.98 19.48 -12.41
CA THR A 316 -14.64 19.17 -12.95
C THR A 316 -13.87 20.42 -13.34
#